data_AF-A0AAD6BV22-F1
#
_entry.id   AF-A0AAD6BV22-F1
#
_cell.length_a   1.000
_cell.length_b   1.000
_cell.length_c   1.000
_cell.angle_alpha   90.00
_cell.angle_beta   90.00
_cell.angle_gamma   90.00
#
_symmetry.space_group_name_H-M   'P 1'
#
loop_
_entity.id
_entity.type
_entity.pdbx_description
1 polymer ?
#
loop_
_entity_poly.entity_id
_entity_poly.type
_entity_poly.pdbx_seq_one_letter_code
_entity_poly.pdbx_strand_id
1 'polypeptide(L)'
;MAIENDAAAAQAGANEKALEPAEEFISLGDADGFTLDAASDVSSSDSASESDSDSDSDDEEITPDEDTFHPHRITLSTFRRLLSCYPTTVEQVHRRKAMLKLQPKPEKGSKRRVEKRAGSASASLRGAMLLQRTDFNTSEEKYIKEETAKFLVLDKWRYEEMPTVMGERREKEGGEVLNKNDLITVMDWKTKHGIPRPTLMGMVKSNQNKNVLKCSSTAIAALSTEDPMLAPNEAFPKPSIDAFGPLRGVGVATASLILSIATATGNSKQQVPFYSDDVYLWLCLKEFPELEDDEEEEEAADEEHNPDAIAEDGKSPPRPPKFKLKRKISKFKRPNGELNVKYNIAEYRKLWDACWELRERLNRAVEAEAETDSDSNAITISHNDIEKTAYVLRNIAVSGYLENQDPEDVLRMAARQKARVEAAEKARADASGETAAREKKLAMKKQKKKDKEEMRAKQKEQKALQKKRKIANGGRTVKRRKVE
;
A
#
# COMPACT_ATOMS: atom_id res chain seq x y z
N MET A 1 -69.74 -42.67 10.09
CA MET A 1 -70.01 -41.29 10.51
C MET A 1 -69.15 -40.42 9.59
N ALA A 2 -69.54 -40.02 8.36
CA ALA A 2 -70.73 -39.23 7.96
C ALA A 2 -70.86 -38.01 8.88
N ILE A 3 -70.73 -36.75 8.45
CA ILE A 3 -71.38 -35.95 7.38
C ILE A 3 -70.47 -34.70 7.18
N GLU A 4 -70.01 -34.25 5.99
CA GLU A 4 -70.65 -33.58 4.83
C GLU A 4 -71.14 -32.12 5.03
N ASN A 5 -71.00 -31.33 3.93
CA ASN A 5 -71.62 -30.02 3.57
C ASN A 5 -70.87 -28.72 3.92
N ASP A 6 -70.79 -27.68 3.08
CA ASP A 6 -71.06 -27.41 1.64
C ASP A 6 -70.56 -25.94 1.42
N ALA A 7 -69.76 -25.62 0.39
CA ALA A 7 -70.12 -25.05 -0.92
C ALA A 7 -70.67 -23.60 -0.98
N ALA A 8 -69.97 -22.75 -1.75
CA ALA A 8 -70.50 -21.84 -2.81
C ALA A 8 -69.30 -21.05 -3.41
N ALA A 9 -68.83 -21.33 -4.63
CA ALA A 9 -69.28 -20.82 -5.95
C ALA A 9 -69.00 -19.31 -6.14
N ALA A 10 -68.43 -18.77 -7.23
CA ALA A 10 -68.47 -19.14 -8.65
C ALA A 10 -67.24 -18.54 -9.40
N GLN A 11 -66.62 -19.27 -10.35
CA GLN A 11 -66.69 -19.10 -11.83
C GLN A 11 -66.19 -17.75 -12.39
N ALA A 12 -65.56 -17.62 -13.56
CA ALA A 12 -64.94 -18.47 -14.57
C ALA A 12 -64.54 -17.50 -15.71
N GLY A 13 -63.57 -17.84 -16.57
CA GLY A 13 -63.45 -17.16 -17.87
C GLY A 13 -62.05 -17.14 -18.48
N ALA A 14 -61.65 -18.25 -19.10
CA ALA A 14 -60.61 -18.28 -20.12
C ALA A 14 -61.15 -17.72 -21.44
N ASN A 15 -60.29 -17.09 -22.26
CA ASN A 15 -60.29 -17.35 -23.70
C ASN A 15 -59.02 -16.84 -24.41
N GLU A 16 -58.43 -17.75 -25.18
CA GLU A 16 -57.47 -17.50 -26.27
C GLU A 16 -58.18 -16.94 -27.52
N LYS A 17 -57.42 -16.21 -28.36
CA LYS A 17 -57.44 -16.15 -29.85
C LYS A 17 -56.45 -15.04 -30.27
N ALA A 18 -55.31 -15.30 -30.92
CA ALA A 18 -55.06 -15.78 -32.29
C ALA A 18 -55.36 -14.77 -33.42
N LEU A 19 -54.33 -14.56 -34.26
CA LEU A 19 -54.28 -14.10 -35.67
C LEU A 19 -53.89 -12.63 -36.01
N GLU A 20 -52.72 -12.56 -36.66
CA GLU A 20 -52.06 -11.60 -37.58
C GLU A 20 -52.92 -11.05 -38.76
N PRO A 21 -52.35 -10.39 -39.81
CA PRO A 21 -51.43 -9.24 -39.92
C PRO A 21 -51.98 -8.16 -40.92
N ALA A 22 -51.28 -7.04 -41.13
CA ALA A 22 -51.45 -6.22 -42.35
C ALA A 22 -50.21 -5.36 -42.65
N GLU A 23 -49.59 -5.64 -43.80
CA GLU A 23 -48.71 -4.75 -44.56
C GLU A 23 -49.54 -3.79 -45.42
N GLU A 24 -49.00 -2.59 -45.70
CA GLU A 24 -49.12 -1.80 -46.95
C GLU A 24 -48.31 -0.49 -46.71
N PHE A 25 -47.14 -0.22 -47.29
CA PHE A 25 -46.71 -0.07 -48.70
C PHE A 25 -47.22 1.21 -49.38
N ILE A 26 -46.36 2.23 -49.58
CA ILE A 26 -46.10 3.08 -50.79
C ILE A 26 -44.77 3.85 -50.51
N SER A 27 -43.62 3.62 -51.18
CA SER A 27 -43.14 4.17 -52.49
C SER A 27 -42.96 5.71 -52.49
N LEU A 28 -41.97 6.37 -53.10
CA LEU A 28 -41.20 6.10 -54.33
C LEU A 28 -40.08 7.18 -54.49
N GLY A 29 -38.94 6.78 -55.08
CA GLY A 29 -38.01 7.52 -55.98
C GLY A 29 -37.36 8.84 -55.55
N ASP A 30 -36.26 9.31 -56.15
CA ASP A 30 -35.29 8.82 -57.16
C ASP A 30 -34.14 9.87 -57.12
N ALA A 31 -32.88 9.46 -57.07
CA ALA A 31 -31.92 9.38 -58.19
C ALA A 31 -31.29 10.72 -58.63
N ASP A 32 -30.02 10.57 -59.03
CA ASP A 32 -29.16 11.48 -59.80
C ASP A 32 -28.54 12.67 -59.02
N GLY A 33 -27.23 12.86 -58.97
CA GLY A 33 -26.19 12.55 -59.95
C GLY A 33 -25.65 13.87 -60.50
N PHE A 34 -24.51 14.36 -60.01
CA PHE A 34 -23.66 15.27 -60.78
C PHE A 34 -22.21 15.31 -60.28
N THR A 35 -21.34 15.51 -61.26
CA THR A 35 -19.91 15.22 -61.38
C THR A 35 -19.04 16.50 -61.38
N LEU A 36 -17.71 16.29 -61.24
CA LEU A 36 -16.58 17.17 -61.67
C LEU A 36 -16.36 18.42 -60.80
N ASP A 37 -15.16 18.96 -60.55
CA ASP A 37 -13.79 18.81 -61.09
C ASP A 37 -12.87 19.50 -60.05
N ALA A 38 -11.71 18.93 -59.71
CA ALA A 38 -10.38 19.22 -60.24
C ALA A 38 -9.61 20.44 -59.65
N ALA A 39 -8.33 20.13 -59.41
CA ALA A 39 -7.12 20.95 -59.60
C ALA A 39 -6.49 21.71 -58.42
N SER A 40 -5.23 21.32 -58.17
CA SER A 40 -4.03 22.14 -57.86
C SER A 40 -4.02 22.88 -56.51
N ASP A 41 -2.91 23.01 -55.78
CA ASP A 41 -1.53 23.20 -56.24
C ASP A 41 -0.51 22.96 -55.10
N VAL A 42 0.74 22.89 -55.53
CA VAL A 42 2.03 22.57 -54.90
C VAL A 42 2.57 23.56 -53.85
N SER A 43 3.49 23.08 -53.00
CA SER A 43 4.71 23.75 -52.47
C SER A 43 5.14 23.09 -51.14
N SER A 44 5.97 22.04 -51.09
CA SER A 44 7.45 22.05 -51.05
C SER A 44 8.10 23.19 -50.23
N SER A 45 8.72 22.84 -49.10
CA SER A 45 10.02 23.40 -48.71
C SER A 45 10.73 22.46 -47.73
N ASP A 46 11.75 21.79 -48.26
CA ASP A 46 12.85 21.17 -47.53
C ASP A 46 13.55 22.19 -46.61
N SER A 47 14.03 21.71 -45.46
CA SER A 47 15.20 22.27 -44.79
C SER A 47 15.84 21.16 -43.96
N ALA A 48 16.80 20.49 -44.57
CA ALA A 48 17.81 19.68 -43.90
C ALA A 48 18.77 20.59 -43.12
N SER A 49 19.05 20.23 -41.87
CA SER A 49 20.23 20.69 -41.16
C SER A 49 20.79 19.52 -40.35
N GLU A 50 21.80 18.89 -40.91
CA GLU A 50 22.75 18.05 -40.20
C GLU A 50 23.71 18.96 -39.42
N SER A 51 23.92 18.64 -38.13
CA SER A 51 25.17 18.94 -37.45
C SER A 51 25.34 17.98 -36.27
N ASP A 52 26.39 17.16 -36.39
CA ASP A 52 26.94 16.17 -35.47
C ASP A 52 27.39 16.71 -34.09
N SER A 53 27.69 15.74 -33.20
CA SER A 53 28.48 15.76 -31.95
C SER A 53 27.74 16.17 -30.67
N ASP A 54 27.75 15.44 -29.55
CA ASP A 54 28.51 14.26 -29.12
C ASP A 54 27.67 13.42 -28.14
N SER A 55 27.80 12.10 -28.30
CA SER A 55 27.24 11.04 -27.48
C SER A 55 27.97 10.89 -26.15
N ASP A 56 27.20 10.83 -25.06
CA ASP A 56 27.48 9.98 -23.89
C ASP A 56 26.12 9.71 -23.24
N SER A 57 25.38 8.79 -23.86
CA SER A 57 24.22 8.16 -23.24
C SER A 57 24.58 6.69 -23.17
N ASP A 58 24.82 6.22 -21.94
CA ASP A 58 24.88 4.80 -21.61
C ASP A 58 23.51 4.19 -21.99
N ASP A 59 23.35 3.85 -23.27
CA ASP A 59 22.32 2.96 -23.77
C ASP A 59 22.70 1.56 -23.31
N GLU A 60 22.42 1.30 -22.04
CA GLU A 60 22.24 -0.05 -21.51
C GLU A 60 21.19 -0.74 -22.39
N GLU A 61 21.68 -1.64 -23.24
CA GLU A 61 20.94 -2.49 -24.15
C GLU A 61 19.80 -3.17 -23.37
N ILE A 62 18.55 -2.73 -23.57
CA ILE A 62 17.38 -3.28 -22.87
C ILE A 62 17.22 -4.73 -23.32
N THR A 63 17.70 -5.66 -22.52
CA THR A 63 17.38 -7.08 -22.66
C THR A 63 15.88 -7.25 -22.39
N PRO A 64 15.10 -7.87 -23.30
CA PRO A 64 13.63 -7.95 -23.17
C PRO A 64 13.11 -8.77 -21.97
N ASP A 65 13.99 -9.45 -21.23
CA ASP A 65 13.63 -10.55 -20.33
C ASP A 65 13.95 -10.32 -18.83
N GLU A 66 14.38 -9.12 -18.43
CA GLU A 66 14.59 -8.86 -17.00
C GLU A 66 13.28 -8.54 -16.27
N ASP A 67 12.89 -9.44 -15.35
CA ASP A 67 11.76 -9.28 -14.44
C ASP A 67 12.01 -8.13 -13.45
N THR A 68 11.68 -6.90 -13.86
CA THR A 68 11.74 -5.73 -12.99
C THR A 68 10.42 -5.48 -12.28
N PHE A 69 10.47 -5.29 -10.95
CA PHE A 69 9.30 -4.89 -10.16
C PHE A 69 9.22 -3.37 -9.94
N HIS A 70 10.11 -2.58 -10.55
CA HIS A 70 10.07 -1.13 -10.44
C HIS A 70 8.81 -0.58 -11.13
N PRO A 71 7.96 0.23 -10.46
CA PRO A 71 6.66 0.66 -11.02
C PRO A 71 6.71 1.32 -12.41
N HIS A 72 7.80 2.03 -12.72
CA HIS A 72 7.95 2.72 -14.00
C HIS A 72 8.51 1.81 -15.11
N ARG A 73 9.12 0.68 -14.75
CA ARG A 73 9.80 -0.23 -15.69
C ARG A 73 9.09 -1.59 -15.81
N ILE A 74 8.21 -1.95 -14.88
CA ILE A 74 7.51 -3.25 -14.89
C ILE A 74 6.75 -3.43 -16.21
N THR A 75 7.02 -4.53 -16.88
CA THR A 75 6.39 -4.90 -18.15
C THR A 75 4.97 -5.41 -17.93
N LEU A 76 4.17 -5.43 -19.00
CA LEU A 76 2.81 -5.97 -18.95
C LEU A 76 2.80 -7.48 -18.66
N SER A 77 3.78 -8.23 -19.19
CA SER A 77 3.96 -9.66 -18.94
C SER A 77 4.28 -9.94 -17.47
N THR A 78 5.27 -9.27 -16.88
CA THR A 78 5.63 -9.39 -15.45
C THR A 78 4.44 -9.00 -14.57
N PHE A 79 3.71 -7.94 -14.91
CA PHE A 79 2.51 -7.52 -14.19
C PHE A 79 1.40 -8.58 -14.20
N ARG A 80 1.06 -9.13 -15.38
CA ARG A 80 0.05 -10.20 -15.51
C ARG A 80 0.46 -11.47 -14.76
N ARG A 81 1.75 -11.83 -14.80
CA ARG A 81 2.29 -12.96 -14.05
C ARG A 81 2.11 -12.77 -12.54
N LEU A 82 2.45 -11.59 -12.02
CA LEU A 82 2.22 -11.27 -10.60
C LEU A 82 0.73 -11.32 -10.25
N LEU A 83 -0.13 -10.73 -11.09
CA LEU A 83 -1.58 -10.73 -10.88
C LEU A 83 -2.15 -12.15 -10.82
N SER A 84 -1.67 -13.05 -11.68
CA SER A 84 -2.09 -14.46 -11.70
C SER A 84 -1.77 -15.21 -10.41
N CYS A 85 -0.75 -14.78 -9.65
CA CYS A 85 -0.38 -15.35 -8.37
C CYS A 85 -1.27 -14.88 -7.20
N TYR A 86 -2.16 -13.90 -7.40
CA TYR A 86 -2.97 -13.35 -6.32
C TYR A 86 -3.81 -14.40 -5.56
N PRO A 87 -4.57 -15.31 -6.22
CA PRO A 87 -5.39 -16.31 -5.53
C PRO A 87 -4.56 -17.21 -4.61
N THR A 88 -3.43 -17.73 -5.11
CA THR A 88 -2.51 -18.55 -4.32
C THR A 88 -1.91 -17.74 -3.16
N THR A 89 -1.51 -16.49 -3.41
CA THR A 89 -0.92 -15.62 -2.40
C THR A 89 -1.87 -15.37 -1.24
N VAL A 90 -3.12 -14.98 -1.52
CA VAL A 90 -4.11 -14.68 -0.48
C VAL A 90 -4.45 -15.92 0.35
N GLU A 91 -4.55 -17.09 -0.30
CA GLU A 91 -4.74 -18.37 0.39
C GLU A 91 -3.56 -18.66 1.33
N GLN A 92 -2.32 -18.62 0.83
CA GLN A 92 -1.13 -18.96 1.62
C GLN A 92 -0.92 -17.99 2.78
N VAL A 93 -1.11 -16.68 2.56
CA VAL A 93 -0.99 -15.67 3.62
C VAL A 93 -2.03 -15.93 4.72
N HIS A 94 -3.28 -16.25 4.36
CA HIS A 94 -4.34 -16.46 5.34
C HIS A 94 -4.27 -17.82 6.04
N ARG A 95 -3.85 -18.86 5.33
CA ARG A 95 -3.47 -20.16 5.90
C ARG A 95 -2.39 -19.97 6.97
N ARG A 96 -1.34 -19.22 6.64
CA ARG A 96 -0.24 -18.88 7.55
C ARG A 96 -0.71 -18.07 8.76
N LYS A 97 -1.57 -17.08 8.57
CA LYS A 97 -2.20 -16.33 9.68
C LYS A 97 -2.98 -17.25 10.61
N ALA A 98 -3.72 -18.23 10.08
CA ALA A 98 -4.45 -19.21 10.89
C ALA A 98 -3.49 -20.14 11.65
N MET A 99 -2.43 -20.64 11.01
CA MET A 99 -1.39 -21.45 11.66
C MET A 99 -0.71 -20.68 12.80
N LEU A 100 -0.43 -19.40 12.63
CA LEU A 100 0.17 -18.55 13.67
C LEU A 100 -0.73 -18.39 14.90
N LYS A 101 -2.06 -18.43 14.75
CA LYS A 101 -2.98 -18.40 15.90
C LYS A 101 -2.91 -19.67 16.75
N LEU A 102 -2.48 -20.78 16.16
CA LEU A 102 -2.34 -22.08 16.82
C LEU A 102 -0.97 -22.30 17.46
N GLN A 103 0.01 -21.43 17.19
CA GLN A 103 1.33 -21.51 17.81
C GLN A 103 1.21 -21.30 19.33
N PRO A 104 1.99 -22.03 20.14
CA PRO A 104 2.00 -21.85 21.59
C PRO A 104 2.39 -20.41 21.94
N LYS A 105 1.61 -19.79 22.82
CA LYS A 105 1.95 -18.45 23.34
C LYS A 105 3.22 -18.59 24.18
N PRO A 106 4.21 -17.67 24.07
CA PRO A 106 5.41 -17.74 24.89
C PRO A 106 5.03 -17.73 26.37
N GLU A 107 5.56 -18.71 27.12
CA GLU A 107 5.27 -18.85 28.54
C GLU A 107 5.62 -17.58 29.31
N LYS A 108 4.66 -17.13 30.11
CA LYS A 108 4.76 -15.93 30.94
C LYS A 108 5.51 -16.27 32.23
N GLY A 109 6.79 -16.64 32.15
CA GLY A 109 7.43 -17.36 33.26
C GLY A 109 8.95 -17.33 33.34
N SER A 110 9.62 -16.17 33.21
CA SER A 110 10.91 -15.91 33.89
C SER A 110 11.25 -14.43 33.82
N LYS A 111 11.08 -13.72 34.95
CA LYS A 111 11.54 -12.34 35.13
C LYS A 111 13.08 -12.31 35.14
N ARG A 112 13.72 -12.25 33.97
CA ARG A 112 15.01 -11.55 33.85
C ARG A 112 14.73 -10.10 33.50
N ARG A 113 15.13 -9.24 34.44
CA ARG A 113 14.92 -7.79 34.46
C ARG A 113 15.74 -7.14 33.36
N VAL A 114 15.19 -7.04 32.15
CA VAL A 114 15.58 -6.05 31.14
C VAL A 114 14.30 -5.42 30.58
N GLU A 115 14.17 -4.14 30.92
CA GLU A 115 13.40 -3.07 30.30
C GLU A 115 11.98 -3.32 29.76
N LYS A 116 11.06 -2.75 30.55
CA LYS A 116 9.65 -2.48 30.29
C LYS A 116 9.47 -1.47 29.14
N ARG A 117 9.74 -1.86 27.90
CA ARG A 117 9.32 -1.17 26.65
C ARG A 117 9.16 -2.14 25.48
N ALA A 118 8.35 -3.18 25.63
CA ALA A 118 7.87 -3.97 24.50
C ALA A 118 6.34 -3.85 24.46
N GLY A 119 5.88 -2.83 23.74
CA GLY A 119 4.48 -2.75 23.34
C GLY A 119 4.13 -3.94 22.44
N SER A 120 2.84 -4.28 22.44
CA SER A 120 2.15 -5.31 21.65
C SER A 120 2.36 -5.13 20.13
N ALA A 121 3.58 -5.37 19.66
CA ALA A 121 4.03 -5.04 18.31
C ALA A 121 4.80 -6.23 17.72
N SER A 122 4.52 -6.52 16.44
CA SER A 122 4.99 -7.68 15.67
C SER A 122 4.13 -8.94 15.82
N ALA A 123 2.93 -8.88 15.22
CA ALA A 123 2.19 -10.05 14.76
C ALA A 123 2.29 -10.20 13.22
N SER A 124 2.48 -9.12 12.45
CA SER A 124 2.55 -9.20 10.98
C SER A 124 3.95 -9.53 10.46
N LEU A 125 5.02 -8.95 11.03
CA LEU A 125 6.41 -9.23 10.59
C LEU A 125 7.01 -10.49 11.25
N ARG A 126 6.63 -10.81 12.50
CA ARG A 126 6.96 -12.12 13.12
C ARG A 126 6.24 -13.29 12.44
N GLY A 127 5.13 -13.02 11.76
CA GLY A 127 4.38 -14.04 11.03
C GLY A 127 5.20 -14.66 9.92
N ALA A 128 6.10 -13.88 9.31
CA ALA A 128 6.99 -14.31 8.23
C ALA A 128 8.12 -15.27 8.67
N MET A 129 8.35 -15.51 9.97
CA MET A 129 9.59 -16.23 10.34
C MET A 129 9.62 -17.12 11.57
N LEU A 130 8.50 -17.43 12.23
CA LEU A 130 8.56 -18.40 13.34
C LEU A 130 7.28 -19.23 13.45
N LEU A 131 6.95 -19.98 12.40
CA LEU A 131 6.17 -21.20 12.63
C LEU A 131 7.12 -22.16 13.36
N GLN A 132 7.01 -22.23 14.69
CA GLN A 132 7.80 -23.17 15.49
C GLN A 132 7.30 -24.60 15.25
N ARG A 133 5.99 -24.73 15.00
CA ARG A 133 5.33 -25.97 14.64
C ARG A 133 4.81 -25.91 13.21
N THR A 134 5.27 -26.83 12.37
CA THR A 134 4.77 -27.06 11.00
C THR A 134 3.76 -28.21 10.94
N ASP A 135 3.78 -29.10 11.93
CA ASP A 135 2.88 -30.23 12.01
C ASP A 135 1.60 -29.86 12.77
N PHE A 136 0.46 -30.07 12.15
CA PHE A 136 -0.85 -29.80 12.72
C PHE A 136 -1.64 -31.10 12.75
N ASN A 137 -2.36 -31.36 13.83
CA ASN A 137 -3.27 -32.51 13.85
C ASN A 137 -4.48 -32.26 12.93
N THR A 138 -5.27 -33.30 12.66
CA THR A 138 -6.43 -33.21 11.75
C THR A 138 -7.44 -32.12 12.15
N SER A 139 -7.65 -31.89 13.45
CA SER A 139 -8.56 -30.85 13.93
C SER A 139 -8.00 -29.44 13.69
N GLU A 140 -6.70 -29.26 13.88
CA GLU A 140 -6.01 -28.00 13.65
C GLU A 140 -5.93 -27.67 12.16
N GLU A 141 -5.66 -28.66 11.31
CA GLU A 141 -5.73 -28.51 9.86
C GLU A 141 -7.13 -28.13 9.38
N LYS A 142 -8.17 -28.76 9.95
CA LYS A 142 -9.56 -28.40 9.66
C LYS A 142 -9.84 -26.94 10.04
N TYR A 143 -9.40 -26.50 11.22
CA TYR A 143 -9.50 -25.10 11.63
C TYR A 143 -8.78 -24.14 10.66
N ILE A 144 -7.56 -24.46 10.25
CA ILE A 144 -6.78 -23.66 9.30
C ILE A 144 -7.53 -23.53 7.97
N LYS A 145 -8.05 -24.66 7.44
CA LYS A 145 -8.83 -24.67 6.19
C LYS A 145 -10.10 -23.84 6.31
N GLU A 146 -10.86 -24.01 7.39
CA GLU A 146 -12.11 -23.26 7.62
C GLU A 146 -11.86 -21.75 7.76
N GLU A 147 -10.85 -21.33 8.52
CA GLU A 147 -10.53 -19.91 8.67
C GLU A 147 -10.01 -19.28 7.38
N THR A 148 -9.25 -20.04 6.58
CA THR A 148 -8.78 -19.59 5.27
C THR A 148 -9.96 -19.44 4.32
N ALA A 149 -10.83 -20.45 4.22
CA ALA A 149 -12.03 -20.41 3.39
C ALA A 149 -12.97 -19.24 3.74
N LYS A 150 -13.17 -18.97 5.04
CA LYS A 150 -13.95 -17.79 5.50
C LYS A 150 -13.36 -16.48 4.99
N PHE A 151 -12.03 -16.36 4.92
CA PHE A 151 -11.41 -15.16 4.39
C PHE A 151 -11.55 -15.08 2.87
N LEU A 152 -11.38 -16.19 2.14
CA LEU A 152 -11.54 -16.20 0.69
C LEU A 152 -12.96 -15.79 0.27
N VAL A 153 -13.99 -16.20 1.01
CA VAL A 153 -15.37 -15.71 0.81
C VAL A 153 -15.45 -14.20 1.02
N LEU A 154 -14.81 -13.68 2.06
CA LEU A 154 -14.80 -12.24 2.35
C LEU A 154 -14.01 -11.43 1.29
N ASP A 155 -12.97 -12.04 0.72
CA ASP A 155 -12.17 -11.45 -0.34
C ASP A 155 -12.93 -11.39 -1.66
N LYS A 156 -13.58 -12.50 -2.03
CA LYS A 156 -14.53 -12.56 -3.15
C LYS A 156 -15.65 -11.53 -2.99
N TRP A 157 -16.20 -11.41 -1.79
CA TRP A 157 -17.20 -10.39 -1.48
C TRP A 157 -16.70 -8.97 -1.79
N ARG A 158 -15.45 -8.64 -1.45
CA ARG A 158 -14.86 -7.30 -1.70
C ARG A 158 -14.63 -7.03 -3.18
N TYR A 159 -14.15 -8.01 -3.96
CA TYR A 159 -13.77 -7.80 -5.36
C TYR A 159 -14.88 -8.05 -6.37
N GLU A 160 -15.87 -8.88 -6.04
CA GLU A 160 -16.90 -9.34 -6.98
C GLU A 160 -18.31 -8.98 -6.52
N GLU A 161 -18.72 -9.45 -5.33
CA GLU A 161 -20.14 -9.37 -4.92
C GLU A 161 -20.56 -7.95 -4.56
N MET A 162 -19.79 -7.28 -3.68
CA MET A 162 -20.14 -5.95 -3.19
C MET A 162 -20.11 -4.87 -4.28
N PRO A 163 -19.12 -4.84 -5.20
CA PRO A 163 -19.18 -3.94 -6.34
C PRO A 163 -20.49 -4.06 -7.14
N THR A 164 -20.92 -5.28 -7.48
CA THR A 164 -22.18 -5.52 -8.20
C THR A 164 -23.38 -5.03 -7.39
N VAL A 165 -23.44 -5.36 -6.09
CA VAL A 165 -24.52 -4.89 -5.20
C VAL A 165 -24.57 -3.37 -5.12
N MET A 166 -23.42 -2.69 -4.99
CA MET A 166 -23.35 -1.23 -4.96
C MET A 166 -23.77 -0.62 -6.29
N GLY A 167 -23.38 -1.21 -7.42
CA GLY A 167 -23.79 -0.81 -8.76
C GLY A 167 -25.30 -0.86 -8.93
N GLU A 168 -25.92 -1.98 -8.56
CA GLU A 168 -27.38 -2.15 -8.65
C GLU A 168 -28.15 -1.17 -7.76
N ARG A 169 -27.69 -0.94 -6.52
CA ARG A 169 -28.35 0.01 -5.62
C ARG A 169 -28.23 1.45 -6.09
N ARG A 170 -27.09 1.81 -6.70
CA ARG A 170 -26.91 3.14 -7.30
C ARG A 170 -27.94 3.41 -8.38
N GLU A 171 -28.26 2.40 -9.19
CA GLU A 171 -29.24 2.50 -10.29
C GLU A 171 -30.70 2.44 -9.80
N LYS A 172 -31.00 1.56 -8.83
CA LYS A 172 -32.38 1.25 -8.40
C LYS A 172 -32.85 2.04 -7.18
N GLU A 173 -31.96 2.39 -6.25
CA GLU A 173 -32.30 2.90 -4.91
C GLU A 173 -31.93 4.39 -4.72
N GLY A 174 -31.92 5.18 -5.79
CA GLY A 174 -31.75 6.64 -5.69
C GLY A 174 -30.40 7.08 -5.10
N GLY A 175 -29.37 6.26 -5.21
CA GLY A 175 -28.01 6.57 -4.74
C GLY A 175 -27.69 6.11 -3.31
N GLU A 176 -28.51 5.27 -2.67
CA GLU A 176 -28.17 4.61 -1.40
C GLU A 176 -27.20 3.44 -1.62
N VAL A 177 -25.90 3.68 -1.45
CA VAL A 177 -24.89 2.70 -1.91
C VAL A 177 -24.35 1.80 -0.79
N LEU A 178 -24.26 2.31 0.46
CA LEU A 178 -23.65 1.58 1.58
C LEU A 178 -24.52 1.65 2.84
N ASN A 179 -24.94 0.48 3.35
CA ASN A 179 -25.59 0.40 4.66
C ASN A 179 -24.56 0.10 5.78
N LYS A 180 -25.02 0.12 7.03
CA LYS A 180 -24.16 -0.12 8.21
C LYS A 180 -23.52 -1.51 8.22
N ASN A 181 -24.25 -2.54 7.80
CA ASN A 181 -23.73 -3.92 7.80
C ASN A 181 -22.65 -4.09 6.74
N ASP A 182 -22.83 -3.45 5.58
CA ASP A 182 -21.80 -3.39 4.54
C ASP A 182 -20.54 -2.71 5.08
N LEU A 183 -20.68 -1.55 5.76
CA LEU A 183 -19.54 -0.85 6.35
C LEU A 183 -18.80 -1.70 7.40
N ILE A 184 -19.52 -2.49 8.19
CA ILE A 184 -18.92 -3.44 9.14
C ILE A 184 -18.13 -4.52 8.38
N THR A 185 -18.68 -5.03 7.28
CA THR A 185 -18.05 -6.06 6.45
C THR A 185 -16.80 -5.51 5.74
N VAL A 186 -16.85 -4.28 5.21
CA VAL A 186 -15.68 -3.56 4.68
C VAL A 186 -14.57 -3.46 5.74
N MET A 187 -14.93 -3.11 6.98
CA MET A 187 -13.95 -3.01 8.07
C MET A 187 -13.41 -4.39 8.49
N ASP A 188 -14.23 -5.44 8.44
CA ASP A 188 -13.79 -6.81 8.73
C ASP A 188 -12.77 -7.29 7.69
N TRP A 189 -13.06 -7.09 6.39
CA TRP A 189 -12.12 -7.38 5.31
C TRP A 189 -10.82 -6.60 5.51
N LYS A 190 -10.91 -5.27 5.72
CA LYS A 190 -9.74 -4.40 5.88
C LYS A 190 -8.83 -4.83 7.02
N THR A 191 -9.41 -5.18 8.18
CA THR A 191 -8.63 -5.56 9.37
C THR A 191 -8.05 -6.98 9.31
N LYS A 192 -8.69 -7.89 8.56
CA LYS A 192 -8.17 -9.24 8.31
C LYS A 192 -7.13 -9.27 7.19
N HIS A 193 -7.34 -8.51 6.11
CA HIS A 193 -6.43 -8.42 4.96
C HIS A 193 -5.13 -7.71 5.38
N GLY A 194 -5.25 -6.53 6.00
CA GLY A 194 -4.13 -5.71 6.45
C GLY A 194 -3.71 -5.93 7.91
N ILE A 195 -3.21 -4.86 8.54
CA ILE A 195 -2.77 -4.87 9.94
C ILE A 195 -3.98 -4.82 10.88
N PRO A 196 -4.11 -5.74 11.86
CA PRO A 196 -5.24 -5.73 12.80
C PRO A 196 -5.30 -4.45 13.64
N ARG A 197 -6.47 -3.80 13.66
CA ARG A 197 -6.73 -2.58 14.43
C ARG A 197 -7.99 -2.76 15.30
N PRO A 198 -7.86 -3.36 16.50
CA PRO A 198 -9.00 -3.85 17.28
C PRO A 198 -9.99 -2.75 17.72
N THR A 199 -9.54 -1.49 17.82
CA THR A 199 -10.39 -0.36 18.21
C THR A 199 -11.31 0.14 17.09
N LEU A 200 -10.93 -0.05 15.81
CA LEU A 200 -11.68 0.51 14.67
C LEU A 200 -13.05 -0.15 14.51
N MET A 201 -13.14 -1.47 14.73
CA MET A 201 -14.40 -2.20 14.60
C MET A 201 -15.47 -1.68 15.57
N GLY A 202 -15.08 -1.38 16.81
CA GLY A 202 -15.98 -0.79 17.81
C GLY A 202 -16.49 0.60 17.40
N MET A 203 -15.64 1.42 16.79
CA MET A 203 -16.03 2.74 16.28
C MET A 203 -17.04 2.63 15.14
N VAL A 204 -16.78 1.76 14.16
CA VAL A 204 -17.67 1.54 13.01
C VAL A 204 -19.06 1.07 13.45
N LYS A 205 -19.11 0.12 14.39
CA LYS A 205 -20.37 -0.39 14.96
C LYS A 205 -21.20 0.68 15.67
N SER A 206 -20.59 1.78 16.12
CA SER A 206 -21.31 2.87 16.79
C SER A 206 -22.01 3.84 15.84
N ASN A 207 -21.73 3.78 14.53
CA ASN A 207 -22.41 4.65 13.56
C ASN A 207 -23.88 4.24 13.39
N GLN A 208 -24.74 5.23 13.16
CA GLN A 208 -26.16 5.02 12.82
C GLN A 208 -26.30 4.74 11.33
N ASN A 209 -27.22 3.83 10.95
CA ASN A 209 -27.42 3.44 9.54
C ASN A 209 -27.75 4.65 8.64
N LYS A 210 -28.61 5.55 9.12
CA LYS A 210 -28.98 6.79 8.42
C LYS A 210 -27.77 7.67 8.08
N ASN A 211 -26.77 7.74 8.97
CA ASN A 211 -25.57 8.52 8.72
C ASN A 211 -24.66 7.83 7.69
N VAL A 212 -24.54 6.50 7.75
CA VAL A 212 -23.75 5.73 6.79
C VAL A 212 -24.30 5.89 5.38
N LEU A 213 -25.62 5.71 5.22
CA LEU A 213 -26.31 5.91 3.94
C LEU A 213 -26.07 7.33 3.43
N LYS A 214 -26.42 8.36 4.21
CA LYS A 214 -26.24 9.77 3.83
C LYS A 214 -24.80 10.08 3.39
N CYS A 215 -23.80 9.73 4.21
CA CYS A 215 -22.40 9.98 3.90
C CYS A 215 -21.96 9.25 2.62
N SER A 216 -22.37 7.99 2.44
CA SER A 216 -22.02 7.22 1.25
C SER A 216 -22.65 7.79 -0.02
N SER A 217 -23.94 8.14 0.00
CA SER A 217 -24.63 8.77 -1.13
C SER A 217 -24.01 10.12 -1.49
N THR A 218 -23.71 10.96 -0.49
CA THR A 218 -23.01 12.23 -0.71
C THR A 218 -21.62 12.02 -1.30
N ALA A 219 -20.88 11.01 -0.84
CA ALA A 219 -19.54 10.72 -1.35
C ALA A 219 -19.56 10.30 -2.83
N ILE A 220 -20.51 9.44 -3.22
CA ILE A 220 -20.65 8.97 -4.60
C ILE A 220 -21.15 10.08 -5.52
N ALA A 221 -22.12 10.89 -5.08
CA ALA A 221 -22.59 12.05 -5.84
C ALA A 221 -21.50 13.12 -6.07
N ALA A 222 -20.46 13.14 -5.23
CA ALA A 222 -19.35 14.08 -5.33
C ALA A 222 -18.18 13.57 -6.20
N LEU A 223 -18.30 12.39 -6.83
CA LEU A 223 -17.29 11.88 -7.76
C LEU A 223 -17.25 12.73 -9.03
N SER A 224 -16.05 13.06 -9.48
CA SER A 224 -15.84 13.82 -10.71
C SER A 224 -16.15 12.98 -11.96
N THR A 225 -16.57 13.65 -13.03
CA THR A 225 -16.70 13.06 -14.37
C THR A 225 -15.49 13.34 -15.26
N GLU A 226 -14.56 14.17 -14.78
CA GLU A 226 -13.35 14.52 -15.50
C GLU A 226 -12.40 13.33 -15.64
N ASP A 227 -11.62 13.33 -16.72
CA ASP A 227 -10.58 12.33 -16.93
C ASP A 227 -9.38 12.59 -16.00
N PRO A 228 -8.99 11.64 -15.13
CA PRO A 228 -7.87 11.82 -14.21
C PRO A 228 -6.51 12.08 -14.88
N MET A 229 -6.35 11.75 -16.16
CA MET A 229 -5.13 12.03 -16.91
C MET A 229 -5.14 13.38 -17.61
N LEU A 230 -6.32 13.92 -17.95
CA LEU A 230 -6.44 15.24 -18.57
C LEU A 230 -6.61 16.36 -17.54
N ALA A 231 -7.31 16.08 -16.44
CA ALA A 231 -7.61 17.04 -15.38
C ALA A 231 -7.34 16.42 -13.98
N PRO A 232 -6.06 16.15 -13.63
CA PRO A 232 -5.73 15.40 -12.40
C PRO A 232 -6.16 16.09 -11.10
N ASN A 233 -6.30 17.42 -11.10
CA ASN A 233 -6.68 18.17 -9.92
C ASN A 233 -8.20 18.14 -9.70
N GLU A 234 -8.96 18.27 -10.77
CA GLU A 234 -10.42 18.27 -10.81
C GLU A 234 -10.98 16.86 -10.62
N ALA A 235 -10.29 15.84 -11.15
CA ALA A 235 -10.66 14.44 -11.01
C ALA A 235 -10.35 13.86 -9.62
N PHE A 236 -9.44 14.47 -8.85
CA PHE A 236 -9.05 13.96 -7.54
C PHE A 236 -10.25 13.93 -6.56
N PRO A 237 -10.62 12.77 -5.98
CA PRO A 237 -11.89 12.59 -5.28
C PRO A 237 -11.86 13.10 -3.83
N LYS A 238 -11.23 14.26 -3.60
CA LYS A 238 -11.17 14.88 -2.28
C LYS A 238 -12.56 15.15 -1.68
N PRO A 239 -13.54 15.72 -2.41
CA PRO A 239 -14.88 15.93 -1.90
C PRO A 239 -15.56 14.61 -1.47
N SER A 240 -15.41 13.55 -2.27
CA SER A 240 -15.93 12.21 -1.95
C SER A 240 -15.30 11.63 -0.68
N ILE A 241 -13.99 11.78 -0.49
CA ILE A 241 -13.30 11.33 0.72
C ILE A 241 -13.77 12.13 1.95
N ASP A 242 -13.88 13.45 1.84
CA ASP A 242 -14.27 14.33 2.95
C ASP A 242 -15.73 14.09 3.40
N ALA A 243 -16.62 13.66 2.50
CA ALA A 243 -18.01 13.32 2.81
C ALA A 243 -18.17 12.20 3.86
N PHE A 244 -17.15 11.36 4.04
CA PHE A 244 -17.12 10.33 5.08
C PHE A 244 -16.67 10.85 6.45
N GLY A 245 -16.20 12.10 6.57
CA GLY A 245 -15.69 12.69 7.80
C GLY A 245 -16.59 12.56 9.04
N PRO A 246 -17.93 12.60 8.94
CA PRO A 246 -18.82 12.38 10.07
C PRO A 246 -18.83 10.95 10.64
N LEU A 247 -18.36 9.94 9.89
CA LEU A 247 -18.40 8.55 10.32
C LEU A 247 -17.20 8.20 11.22
N ARG A 248 -17.50 7.61 12.37
CA ARG A 248 -16.45 7.16 13.30
C ARG A 248 -15.74 5.93 12.73
N GLY A 249 -14.41 5.92 12.82
CA GLY A 249 -13.58 4.82 12.31
C GLY A 249 -13.37 4.84 10.79
N VAL A 250 -13.87 5.87 10.09
CA VAL A 250 -13.67 6.05 8.64
C VAL A 250 -12.74 7.25 8.41
N GLY A 251 -11.47 6.97 8.11
CA GLY A 251 -10.50 7.97 7.64
C GLY A 251 -10.23 7.82 6.15
N VAL A 252 -9.25 8.55 5.61
CA VAL A 252 -8.89 8.56 4.18
C VAL A 252 -8.70 7.15 3.60
N ALA A 253 -7.99 6.28 4.32
CA ALA A 253 -7.78 4.90 3.87
C ALA A 253 -9.07 4.05 3.89
N THR A 254 -10.04 4.32 4.76
CA THR A 254 -11.30 3.55 4.76
C THR A 254 -12.27 4.13 3.75
N ALA A 255 -12.30 5.45 3.60
CA ALA A 255 -13.09 6.14 2.59
C ALA A 255 -12.66 5.72 1.17
N SER A 256 -11.36 5.71 0.88
CA SER A 256 -10.84 5.23 -0.42
C SER A 256 -11.16 3.75 -0.68
N LEU A 257 -11.15 2.89 0.35
CA LEU A 257 -11.59 1.50 0.20
C LEU A 257 -13.08 1.43 -0.21
N ILE A 258 -13.96 2.16 0.48
CA ILE A 258 -15.39 2.19 0.16
C ILE A 258 -15.60 2.69 -1.28
N LEU A 259 -14.92 3.77 -1.66
CA LEU A 259 -15.02 4.32 -3.01
C LEU A 259 -14.48 3.34 -4.07
N SER A 260 -13.39 2.62 -3.78
CA SER A 260 -12.84 1.62 -4.70
C SER A 260 -13.83 0.49 -5.00
N ILE A 261 -14.62 0.07 -4.01
CA ILE A 261 -15.68 -0.93 -4.20
C ILE A 261 -16.82 -0.32 -5.03
N ALA A 262 -17.28 0.88 -4.65
CA ALA A 262 -18.42 1.53 -5.29
C ALA A 262 -18.18 1.94 -6.75
N THR A 263 -16.92 2.11 -7.14
CA THR A 263 -16.50 2.53 -8.49
C THR A 263 -15.87 1.40 -9.30
N ALA A 264 -15.69 0.20 -8.72
CA ALA A 264 -15.13 -0.95 -9.42
C ALA A 264 -15.99 -1.39 -10.61
N THR A 265 -17.31 -1.29 -10.48
CA THR A 265 -18.27 -1.53 -11.56
C THR A 265 -18.79 -0.18 -12.09
N GLY A 266 -18.49 0.14 -13.34
CA GLY A 266 -18.97 1.35 -13.99
C GLY A 266 -17.93 1.97 -14.92
N ASN A 267 -17.93 3.31 -14.99
CA ASN A 267 -17.01 4.03 -15.85
C ASN A 267 -15.56 3.84 -15.36
N SER A 268 -14.72 3.30 -16.24
CA SER A 268 -13.30 3.06 -15.97
C SER A 268 -12.54 4.33 -15.57
N LYS A 269 -12.96 5.51 -16.02
CA LYS A 269 -12.33 6.81 -15.70
C LYS A 269 -12.68 7.33 -14.31
N GLN A 270 -13.70 6.76 -13.66
CA GLN A 270 -14.14 7.13 -12.32
C GLN A 270 -13.68 6.15 -11.24
N GLN A 271 -12.89 5.14 -11.59
CA GLN A 271 -12.38 4.18 -10.62
C GLN A 271 -11.51 4.89 -9.58
N VAL A 272 -11.73 4.57 -8.31
CA VAL A 272 -10.98 5.14 -7.20
C VAL A 272 -10.00 4.09 -6.64
N PRO A 273 -8.68 4.33 -6.66
CA PRO A 273 -7.72 3.39 -6.07
C PRO A 273 -7.85 3.38 -4.54
N PHE A 274 -7.78 2.19 -3.96
CA PHE A 274 -7.73 2.05 -2.51
C PHE A 274 -6.36 2.46 -1.97
N TYR A 275 -6.33 3.34 -0.96
CA TYR A 275 -5.13 3.63 -0.19
C TYR A 275 -4.77 2.47 0.75
N SER A 276 -4.23 1.39 0.17
CA SER A 276 -3.64 0.27 0.91
C SER A 276 -2.17 0.52 1.26
N ASP A 277 -1.69 -0.13 2.31
CA ASP A 277 -0.28 -0.04 2.71
C ASP A 277 0.64 -0.62 1.62
N ASP A 278 0.19 -1.67 0.92
CA ASP A 278 1.00 -2.40 -0.06
C ASP A 278 1.17 -1.60 -1.35
N VAL A 279 0.09 -0.96 -1.84
CA VAL A 279 0.16 -0.07 -3.00
C VAL A 279 1.03 1.14 -2.70
N TYR A 280 0.87 1.76 -1.52
CA TYR A 280 1.68 2.92 -1.15
C TYR A 280 3.17 2.57 -1.00
N LEU A 281 3.45 1.40 -0.42
CA LEU A 281 4.81 0.88 -0.28
C LEU A 281 5.47 0.70 -1.66
N TRP A 282 4.76 0.07 -2.58
CA TRP A 282 5.27 -0.22 -3.91
C TRP A 282 5.41 1.05 -4.77
N LEU A 283 4.32 1.78 -4.98
CA LEU A 283 4.28 2.87 -5.96
C LEU A 283 4.90 4.17 -5.43
N CYS A 284 4.59 4.56 -4.20
CA CYS A 284 5.01 5.85 -3.66
C CYS A 284 6.36 5.81 -2.94
N LEU A 285 6.67 4.69 -2.29
CA LEU A 285 7.92 4.52 -1.56
C LEU A 285 8.97 3.71 -2.33
N LYS A 286 8.60 3.17 -3.51
CA LYS A 286 9.49 2.40 -4.39
C LYS A 286 10.16 1.25 -3.65
N GLU A 287 9.41 0.57 -2.78
CA GLU A 287 9.89 -0.59 -2.06
C GLU A 287 9.22 -1.85 -2.62
N PHE A 288 10.04 -2.69 -3.24
CA PHE A 288 9.70 -3.96 -3.86
C PHE A 288 10.93 -4.88 -3.80
N PRO A 289 10.79 -6.20 -4.00
CA PRO A 289 11.94 -7.10 -4.11
C PRO A 289 12.83 -6.68 -5.29
N GLU A 290 14.14 -6.54 -5.07
CA GLU A 290 15.10 -6.40 -6.18
C GLU A 290 15.69 -7.78 -6.43
N LEU A 291 15.66 -8.23 -7.69
CA LEU A 291 16.54 -9.29 -8.18
C LEU A 291 17.91 -8.62 -8.37
N GLU A 292 18.96 -9.18 -7.77
CA GLU A 292 20.33 -8.66 -7.94
C GLU A 292 21.02 -9.58 -8.95
N ASP A 293 21.47 -9.03 -10.06
CA ASP A 293 22.33 -9.73 -11.02
C ASP A 293 23.73 -9.91 -10.40
N ASP A 294 24.27 -11.12 -10.52
CA ASP A 294 25.60 -11.50 -10.06
C ASP A 294 26.64 -11.09 -11.14
N GLU A 295 26.71 -9.82 -11.55
CA GLU A 295 27.75 -9.33 -12.50
C GLU A 295 28.42 -8.03 -12.00
N GLU A 296 29.74 -7.95 -12.21
CA GLU A 296 30.71 -6.90 -11.80
C GLU A 296 31.46 -7.09 -10.45
N GLU A 297 32.39 -8.06 -10.42
CA GLU A 297 33.71 -7.89 -9.79
C GLU A 297 34.81 -8.13 -10.85
N GLU A 298 34.89 -7.27 -11.87
CA GLU A 298 36.16 -7.00 -12.55
C GLU A 298 36.58 -5.57 -12.19
N GLU A 299 37.49 -5.45 -11.22
CA GLU A 299 38.56 -4.42 -11.14
C GLU A 299 39.11 -4.40 -9.71
N ALA A 300 40.07 -5.29 -9.46
CA ALA A 300 41.23 -5.07 -8.56
C ALA A 300 41.98 -6.41 -8.39
N ALA A 301 42.62 -6.90 -9.45
CA ALA A 301 43.73 -7.82 -9.30
C ALA A 301 45.00 -7.06 -9.65
N ASP A 302 45.75 -6.71 -8.60
CA ASP A 302 47.10 -6.16 -8.68
C ASP A 302 47.97 -7.10 -9.55
N GLU A 303 48.47 -6.58 -10.67
CA GLU A 303 49.65 -7.15 -11.34
C GLU A 303 50.88 -6.78 -10.51
N GLU A 304 51.49 -7.76 -9.83
CA GLU A 304 52.93 -8.00 -9.87
C GLU A 304 53.31 -9.35 -9.23
N HIS A 305 53.35 -10.36 -10.11
CA HIS A 305 54.38 -11.38 -10.27
C HIS A 305 55.16 -11.92 -9.05
N ASN A 306 54.93 -13.20 -8.70
CA ASN A 306 55.99 -14.07 -8.18
C ASN A 306 55.77 -15.52 -8.72
N PRO A 307 56.68 -16.06 -9.55
CA PRO A 307 56.55 -17.41 -10.09
C PRO A 307 57.35 -18.38 -9.22
N ASP A 308 56.68 -19.15 -8.37
CA ASP A 308 57.16 -20.46 -7.91
C ASP A 308 56.18 -21.09 -6.91
N ALA A 309 55.25 -21.93 -7.40
CA ALA A 309 54.77 -23.11 -6.69
C ALA A 309 53.95 -24.01 -7.62
N ILE A 310 54.31 -25.28 -7.60
CA ILE A 310 53.83 -26.38 -8.42
C ILE A 310 52.43 -26.84 -7.98
N ALA A 311 51.67 -27.34 -8.95
CA ALA A 311 50.29 -27.81 -8.91
C ALA A 311 49.89 -28.72 -7.74
N GLU A 312 48.66 -28.55 -7.24
CA GLU A 312 47.77 -29.66 -6.93
C GLU A 312 46.29 -29.25 -7.03
N ASP A 313 45.52 -30.15 -7.63
CA ASP A 313 44.14 -30.03 -8.07
C ASP A 313 43.17 -30.13 -6.87
N GLY A 314 42.33 -29.11 -6.68
CA GLY A 314 41.47 -29.00 -5.50
C GLY A 314 40.45 -27.88 -5.63
N LYS A 315 39.43 -28.11 -6.46
CA LYS A 315 38.30 -27.19 -6.69
C LYS A 315 37.49 -26.98 -5.39
N SER A 316 37.85 -25.97 -4.59
CA SER A 316 37.00 -25.50 -3.49
C SER A 316 35.74 -24.81 -4.05
N PRO A 317 34.54 -25.06 -3.50
CA PRO A 317 33.30 -24.48 -4.02
C PRO A 317 33.29 -22.95 -3.88
N PRO A 318 32.65 -22.21 -4.81
CA PRO A 318 32.63 -20.76 -4.80
C PRO A 318 31.93 -20.26 -3.52
N ARG A 319 32.56 -19.29 -2.85
CA ARG A 319 31.96 -18.60 -1.70
C ARG A 319 30.77 -17.76 -2.19
N PRO A 320 29.65 -17.72 -1.46
CA PRO A 320 28.50 -16.95 -1.89
C PRO A 320 28.79 -15.43 -1.86
N PRO A 321 28.43 -14.68 -2.91
CA PRO A 321 28.65 -13.24 -3.00
C PRO A 321 27.89 -12.45 -1.93
N LYS A 322 28.47 -11.32 -1.53
CA LYS A 322 28.02 -10.45 -0.44
C LYS A 322 27.34 -9.20 -1.01
N PHE A 323 26.03 -9.12 -0.81
CA PHE A 323 25.24 -7.97 -1.26
C PHE A 323 25.25 -6.82 -0.26
N LYS A 324 25.47 -5.59 -0.76
CA LYS A 324 25.40 -4.34 0.03
C LYS A 324 24.08 -3.61 -0.24
N LEU A 325 23.20 -3.64 0.76
CA LEU A 325 21.88 -2.99 0.71
C LEU A 325 21.98 -1.44 0.69
N LYS A 326 21.45 -0.78 -0.35
CA LYS A 326 21.27 0.68 -0.40
C LYS A 326 20.33 1.15 0.75
N ARG A 327 20.88 2.01 1.61
CA ARG A 327 20.41 2.48 2.94
C ARG A 327 19.14 3.37 2.98
N LYS A 328 18.05 3.06 2.27
CA LYS A 328 16.83 3.92 2.29
C LYS A 328 15.59 3.36 3.02
N ILE A 329 15.65 2.14 3.57
CA ILE A 329 14.49 1.45 4.20
C ILE A 329 14.11 1.99 5.60
N SER A 330 14.97 2.76 6.27
CA SER A 330 14.80 3.04 7.70
C SER A 330 13.89 4.22 8.07
N LYS A 331 13.55 5.14 7.15
CA LYS A 331 12.71 6.31 7.47
C LYS A 331 11.21 6.04 7.44
N PHE A 332 10.77 5.09 6.61
CA PHE A 332 9.35 4.88 6.33
C PHE A 332 8.74 3.68 7.06
N LYS A 333 9.52 2.99 7.90
CA LYS A 333 9.03 1.91 8.76
C LYS A 333 9.25 2.25 10.22
N ARG A 334 8.18 2.23 11.00
CA ARG A 334 8.24 2.35 12.45
C ARG A 334 9.01 1.17 13.05
N PRO A 335 9.52 1.28 14.29
CA PRO A 335 10.19 0.18 14.98
C PRO A 335 9.32 -1.08 15.13
N ASN A 336 8.00 -0.94 15.07
CA ASN A 336 7.02 -2.04 15.10
C ASN A 336 6.82 -2.75 13.74
N GLY A 337 7.53 -2.33 12.69
CA GLY A 337 7.40 -2.88 11.33
C GLY A 337 6.20 -2.32 10.54
N GLU A 338 5.39 -1.44 11.15
CA GLU A 338 4.32 -0.74 10.43
C GLU A 338 4.89 0.36 9.55
N LEU A 339 4.16 0.65 8.47
CA LEU A 339 4.48 1.79 7.63
C LEU A 339 4.31 3.08 8.43
N ASN A 340 5.29 3.97 8.34
CA ASN A 340 5.27 5.29 8.96
C ASN A 340 4.55 6.31 8.07
N VAL A 341 3.33 5.97 7.68
CA VAL A 341 2.41 6.86 6.96
C VAL A 341 1.40 7.49 7.91
N LYS A 342 0.94 8.68 7.56
CA LYS A 342 -0.04 9.44 8.34
C LYS A 342 -1.48 9.13 7.91
N TYR A 343 -1.67 8.50 6.75
CA TYR A 343 -2.96 8.28 6.10
C TYR A 343 -3.73 9.58 5.88
N ASN A 344 -3.03 10.63 5.45
CA ASN A 344 -3.63 11.93 5.16
C ASN A 344 -3.94 12.09 3.66
N ILE A 345 -4.68 13.14 3.32
CA ILE A 345 -5.11 13.41 1.95
C ILE A 345 -3.94 13.69 0.98
N ALA A 346 -2.84 14.26 1.48
CA ALA A 346 -1.67 14.56 0.65
C ALA A 346 -0.89 13.31 0.28
N GLU A 347 -0.78 12.34 1.19
CA GLU A 347 -0.24 11.02 0.87
C GLU A 347 -1.18 10.28 -0.09
N TYR A 348 -2.49 10.36 0.13
CA TYR A 348 -3.46 9.77 -0.79
C TYR A 348 -3.37 10.35 -2.20
N ARG A 349 -3.16 11.68 -2.34
CA ARG A 349 -2.93 12.31 -3.64
C ARG A 349 -1.74 11.69 -4.37
N LYS A 350 -0.63 11.44 -3.67
CA LYS A 350 0.54 10.78 -4.28
C LYS A 350 0.22 9.37 -4.77
N LEU A 351 -0.57 8.61 -4.01
CA LEU A 351 -1.01 7.27 -4.40
C LEU A 351 -1.96 7.33 -5.58
N TRP A 352 -2.90 8.28 -5.57
CA TRP A 352 -3.82 8.53 -6.68
C TRP A 352 -3.05 8.78 -7.97
N ASP A 353 -2.13 9.74 -7.97
CA ASP A 353 -1.34 10.09 -9.16
C ASP A 353 -0.55 8.88 -9.66
N ALA A 354 0.17 8.17 -8.77
CA ALA A 354 0.99 7.02 -9.14
C ALA A 354 0.18 5.81 -9.65
N CYS A 355 -1.02 5.57 -9.09
CA CYS A 355 -1.91 4.51 -9.56
C CYS A 355 -2.41 4.80 -10.98
N TRP A 356 -2.78 6.04 -11.27
CA TRP A 356 -3.27 6.42 -12.60
C TRP A 356 -2.17 6.40 -13.65
N GLU A 357 -0.98 6.90 -13.32
CA GLU A 357 0.20 6.84 -14.20
C GLU A 357 0.55 5.39 -14.59
N LEU A 358 0.63 4.49 -13.60
CA LEU A 358 0.88 3.07 -13.86
C LEU A 358 -0.23 2.44 -14.71
N ARG A 359 -1.48 2.74 -14.39
CA ARG A 359 -2.65 2.19 -15.09
C ARG A 359 -2.68 2.63 -16.54
N GLU A 360 -2.44 3.91 -16.82
CA GLU A 360 -2.42 4.44 -18.18
C GLU A 360 -1.30 3.77 -18.99
N ARG A 361 -0.09 3.70 -18.44
CA ARG A 361 1.06 3.06 -19.10
C ARG A 361 0.79 1.60 -19.45
N LEU A 362 0.27 0.82 -18.49
CA LEU A 362 -0.02 -0.59 -18.73
C LEU A 362 -1.16 -0.77 -19.75
N ASN A 363 -2.18 0.07 -19.73
CA ASN A 363 -3.27 -0.01 -20.72
C ASN A 363 -2.83 0.39 -22.12
N ARG A 364 -1.91 1.35 -22.28
CA ARG A 364 -1.27 1.63 -23.59
C ARG A 364 -0.53 0.40 -24.13
N ALA A 365 0.13 -0.37 -23.26
CA ALA A 365 0.77 -1.62 -23.65
C ALA A 365 -0.26 -2.71 -24.02
N VAL A 366 -1.40 -2.77 -23.32
CA VAL A 366 -2.51 -3.68 -23.66
C VAL A 366 -3.10 -3.34 -25.03
N GLU A 367 -3.30 -2.06 -25.32
CA GLU A 367 -3.79 -1.58 -26.62
C GLU A 367 -2.79 -1.93 -27.74
N ALA A 368 -1.50 -1.73 -27.52
CA ALA A 368 -0.46 -2.09 -28.48
C ALA A 368 -0.42 -3.61 -28.78
N GLU A 369 -0.57 -4.48 -27.77
CA GLU A 369 -0.68 -5.93 -27.99
C GLU A 369 -1.95 -6.29 -28.79
N ALA A 370 -3.06 -5.62 -28.52
CA ALA A 370 -4.34 -5.87 -29.20
C ALA A 370 -4.32 -5.49 -30.69
N GLU A 371 -3.57 -4.45 -31.05
CA GLU A 371 -3.35 -4.06 -32.46
C GLU A 371 -2.54 -5.10 -33.23
N THR A 372 -1.65 -5.81 -32.54
CA THR A 372 -0.79 -6.85 -33.15
C THR A 372 -1.45 -8.23 -33.24
N ASP A 373 -2.41 -8.54 -32.36
CA ASP A 373 -3.09 -9.83 -32.29
C ASP A 373 -4.62 -9.63 -32.30
N SER A 374 -5.20 -9.67 -33.51
CA SER A 374 -6.60 -9.33 -33.79
C SER A 374 -7.63 -10.28 -33.12
N ASP A 375 -7.19 -11.43 -32.60
CA ASP A 375 -8.03 -12.39 -31.87
C ASP A 375 -7.91 -12.23 -30.33
N SER A 376 -7.08 -11.31 -29.84
CA SER A 376 -6.88 -11.12 -28.40
C SER A 376 -8.03 -10.36 -27.74
N ASN A 377 -8.70 -11.01 -26.78
CA ASN A 377 -9.67 -10.33 -25.90
C ASN A 377 -8.91 -9.50 -24.86
N ALA A 378 -8.47 -8.31 -25.25
CA ALA A 378 -7.59 -7.46 -24.46
C ALA A 378 -8.30 -6.94 -23.19
N ILE A 379 -7.99 -7.56 -22.05
CA ILE A 379 -8.54 -7.14 -20.75
C ILE A 379 -7.76 -5.93 -20.25
N THR A 380 -8.44 -4.79 -20.14
CA THR A 380 -7.87 -3.56 -19.56
C THR A 380 -7.51 -3.76 -18.09
N ILE A 381 -6.39 -3.18 -17.66
CA ILE A 381 -5.93 -3.19 -16.27
C ILE A 381 -6.76 -2.20 -15.44
N SER A 382 -7.29 -2.68 -14.31
CA SER A 382 -8.05 -1.91 -13.33
C SER A 382 -7.19 -1.49 -12.13
N HIS A 383 -7.68 -0.59 -11.27
CA HIS A 383 -7.00 -0.29 -10.00
C HIS A 383 -7.04 -1.45 -9.01
N ASN A 384 -8.04 -2.35 -9.11
CA ASN A 384 -8.07 -3.57 -8.31
C ASN A 384 -6.91 -4.51 -8.69
N ASP A 385 -6.53 -4.56 -9.97
CA ASP A 385 -5.41 -5.38 -10.43
C ASP A 385 -4.09 -4.83 -9.89
N ILE A 386 -3.91 -3.50 -9.88
CA ILE A 386 -2.74 -2.85 -9.28
C ILE A 386 -2.64 -3.18 -7.78
N GLU A 387 -3.78 -3.15 -7.06
CA GLU A 387 -3.81 -3.53 -5.64
C GLU A 387 -3.41 -4.99 -5.41
N LYS A 388 -3.98 -5.92 -6.19
CA LYS A 388 -3.67 -7.35 -6.11
C LYS A 388 -2.19 -7.60 -6.40
N THR A 389 -1.65 -6.99 -7.44
CA THR A 389 -0.22 -7.08 -7.78
C THR A 389 0.66 -6.54 -6.66
N ALA A 390 0.32 -5.39 -6.06
CA ALA A 390 1.04 -4.85 -4.91
C ALA A 390 1.04 -5.81 -3.72
N TYR A 391 -0.10 -6.45 -3.45
CA TYR A 391 -0.22 -7.45 -2.39
C TYR A 391 0.64 -8.69 -2.66
N VAL A 392 0.70 -9.15 -3.92
CA VAL A 392 1.58 -10.24 -4.34
C VAL A 392 3.05 -9.88 -4.14
N LEU A 393 3.48 -8.70 -4.61
CA LEU A 393 4.86 -8.23 -4.41
C LEU A 393 5.25 -8.17 -2.94
N ARG A 394 4.34 -7.73 -2.07
CA ARG A 394 4.57 -7.72 -0.63
C ARG A 394 4.79 -9.11 -0.04
N ASN A 395 4.16 -10.12 -0.63
CA ASN A 395 4.15 -11.51 -0.16
C ASN A 395 4.80 -12.46 -1.17
N ILE A 396 5.76 -11.96 -1.97
CA ILE A 396 6.35 -12.69 -3.11
C ILE A 396 6.93 -14.06 -2.71
N ALA A 397 7.43 -14.17 -1.47
CA ALA A 397 8.04 -15.39 -0.95
C ALA A 397 7.04 -16.56 -0.73
N VAL A 398 5.74 -16.29 -0.76
CA VAL A 398 4.69 -17.31 -0.60
C VAL A 398 3.65 -17.25 -1.73
N SER A 399 3.91 -16.48 -2.77
CA SER A 399 2.95 -16.28 -3.87
C SER A 399 3.01 -17.37 -4.93
N GLY A 400 4.05 -18.20 -4.91
CA GLY A 400 4.37 -19.14 -5.98
C GLY A 400 5.02 -18.49 -7.21
N TYR A 401 5.24 -17.17 -7.19
CA TYR A 401 5.82 -16.44 -8.32
C TYR A 401 7.25 -16.89 -8.69
N LEU A 402 8.01 -17.31 -7.67
CA LEU A 402 9.40 -17.77 -7.82
C LEU A 402 9.52 -19.30 -7.85
N GLU A 403 8.43 -20.07 -7.78
CA GLU A 403 8.49 -21.55 -7.68
C GLU A 403 9.00 -22.23 -8.97
N ASN A 404 9.13 -21.49 -10.07
CA ASN A 404 9.78 -21.93 -11.31
C ASN A 404 11.22 -21.43 -11.45
N GLN A 405 11.78 -20.75 -10.44
CA GLN A 405 13.20 -20.41 -10.34
C GLN A 405 13.88 -21.43 -9.42
N ASP A 406 15.19 -21.66 -9.60
CA ASP A 406 15.95 -22.69 -8.87
C ASP A 406 15.63 -22.62 -7.35
N PRO A 407 15.24 -23.75 -6.69
CA PRO A 407 14.96 -23.79 -5.26
C PRO A 407 16.06 -23.16 -4.39
N GLU A 408 17.32 -23.21 -4.82
CA GLU A 408 18.45 -22.61 -4.12
C GLU A 408 18.37 -21.07 -4.14
N ASP A 409 17.87 -20.46 -5.23
CA ASP A 409 17.69 -19.01 -5.35
C ASP A 409 16.53 -18.50 -4.49
N VAL A 410 15.45 -19.26 -4.38
CA VAL A 410 14.32 -18.93 -3.48
C VAL A 410 14.76 -18.94 -2.02
N LEU A 411 15.54 -19.95 -1.61
CA LEU A 411 16.13 -20.05 -0.27
C LEU A 411 17.14 -18.93 -0.01
N ARG A 412 17.95 -18.59 -1.00
CA ARG A 412 18.95 -17.51 -0.95
C ARG A 412 18.27 -16.14 -0.85
N MET A 413 17.20 -15.87 -1.60
CA MET A 413 16.42 -14.64 -1.48
C MET A 413 15.69 -14.53 -0.13
N ALA A 414 15.07 -15.61 0.35
CA ALA A 414 14.43 -15.64 1.66
C ALA A 414 15.45 -15.44 2.81
N ALA A 415 16.64 -16.03 2.69
CA ALA A 415 17.75 -15.86 3.62
C ALA A 415 18.36 -14.45 3.55
N ARG A 416 18.47 -13.84 2.36
CA ARG A 416 18.89 -12.44 2.18
C ARG A 416 17.86 -11.49 2.79
N GLN A 417 16.58 -11.74 2.63
CA GLN A 417 15.53 -10.93 3.25
C GLN A 417 15.54 -11.07 4.78
N LYS A 418 15.79 -12.28 5.30
CA LYS A 418 16.08 -12.52 6.73
C LYS A 418 17.24 -11.66 7.22
N ALA A 419 18.37 -11.76 6.53
CA ALA A 419 19.59 -11.05 6.87
C ALA A 419 19.41 -9.52 6.78
N ARG A 420 18.64 -9.02 5.80
CA ARG A 420 18.29 -7.60 5.65
C ARG A 420 17.44 -7.10 6.83
N VAL A 421 16.48 -7.89 7.31
CA VAL A 421 15.65 -7.56 8.48
C VAL A 421 16.49 -7.60 9.77
N GLU A 422 17.29 -8.64 9.97
CA GLU A 422 18.15 -8.79 11.15
C GLU A 422 19.25 -7.72 11.20
N ALA A 423 19.86 -7.38 10.06
CA ALA A 423 20.85 -6.30 9.96
C ALA A 423 20.20 -4.92 10.24
N ALA A 424 18.97 -4.70 9.78
CA ALA A 424 18.23 -3.47 10.08
C ALA A 424 17.86 -3.38 11.57
N GLU A 425 17.55 -4.49 12.24
CA GLU A 425 17.33 -4.53 13.69
C GLU A 425 18.60 -4.28 14.49
N LYS A 426 19.73 -4.87 14.08
CA LYS A 426 21.05 -4.64 14.72
C LYS A 426 21.50 -3.18 14.57
N ALA A 427 21.40 -2.60 13.37
CA ALA A 427 21.74 -1.20 13.13
C ALA A 427 20.84 -0.22 13.94
N ARG A 428 19.59 -0.60 14.23
CA ARG A 428 18.68 0.16 15.09
C ARG A 428 19.07 0.10 16.56
N ALA A 429 19.55 -1.05 17.05
CA ALA A 429 20.05 -1.19 18.42
C ALA A 429 21.28 -0.29 18.66
N ASP A 430 22.19 -0.24 17.68
CA ASP A 430 23.40 0.59 17.74
C ASP A 430 23.06 2.10 17.69
N ALA A 431 22.16 2.51 16.80
CA ALA A 431 21.72 3.92 16.70
C ALA A 431 20.90 4.39 17.92
N SER A 432 20.14 3.50 18.56
CA SER A 432 19.42 3.79 19.81
C SER A 432 20.37 4.02 20.98
N GLY A 433 21.49 3.29 21.03
CA GLY A 433 22.54 3.49 22.03
C GLY A 433 23.23 4.85 21.88
N GLU A 434 23.49 5.25 20.65
CA GLU A 434 24.20 6.50 20.34
C GLU A 434 23.32 7.75 20.59
N THR A 435 22.03 7.67 20.26
CA THR A 435 21.05 8.75 20.52
C THR A 435 20.80 8.93 22.03
N ALA A 436 20.68 7.85 22.80
CA ALA A 436 20.54 7.91 24.26
C ALA A 436 21.79 8.52 24.94
N ALA A 437 22.99 8.20 24.46
CA ALA A 437 24.23 8.79 24.96
C ALA A 437 24.32 10.31 24.66
N ARG A 438 23.85 10.73 23.48
CA ARG A 438 23.83 12.14 23.07
C ARG A 438 22.81 12.96 23.86
N GLU A 439 21.61 12.43 24.11
CA GLU A 439 20.61 13.09 24.97
C GLU A 439 21.08 13.24 26.42
N LYS A 440 21.73 12.21 26.98
CA LYS A 440 22.27 12.26 28.35
C LYS A 440 23.38 13.31 28.48
N LYS A 441 24.27 13.43 27.48
CA LYS A 441 25.29 14.51 27.43
C LYS A 441 24.65 15.90 27.33
N LEU A 442 23.59 16.06 26.53
CA LEU A 442 22.89 17.34 26.37
C LEU A 442 22.17 17.76 27.67
N ALA A 443 21.52 16.81 28.35
CA ALA A 443 20.86 17.03 29.64
C ALA A 443 21.88 17.42 30.72
N MET A 444 23.03 16.75 30.79
CA MET A 444 24.09 17.09 31.75
C MET A 444 24.68 18.48 31.49
N LYS A 445 24.82 18.90 30.22
CA LYS A 445 25.28 20.25 29.87
C LYS A 445 24.25 21.33 30.24
N LYS A 446 22.96 21.05 30.07
CA LYS A 446 21.87 21.96 30.51
C LYS A 446 21.85 22.12 32.03
N GLN A 447 22.00 21.02 32.77
CA GLN A 447 22.04 21.07 34.24
C GLN A 447 23.24 21.88 34.75
N LYS A 448 24.45 21.62 34.23
CA LYS A 448 25.65 22.40 34.60
C LYS A 448 25.51 23.90 34.31
N LYS A 449 24.80 24.27 33.23
CA LYS A 449 24.53 25.68 32.91
C LYS A 449 23.59 26.30 33.95
N LYS A 450 22.51 25.59 34.32
CA LYS A 450 21.56 26.02 35.35
C LYS A 450 22.24 26.21 36.70
N ASP A 451 23.06 25.25 37.13
CA ASP A 451 23.78 25.31 38.41
C ASP A 451 24.76 26.49 38.44
N LYS A 452 25.43 26.77 37.30
CA LYS A 452 26.34 27.92 37.17
C LYS A 452 25.61 29.27 37.23
N GLU A 453 24.42 29.36 36.65
CA GLU A 453 23.58 30.56 36.73
C GLU A 453 23.06 30.78 38.16
N GLU A 454 22.63 29.73 38.84
CA GLU A 454 22.18 29.79 40.23
C GLU A 454 23.31 30.22 41.18
N MET A 455 24.52 29.68 41.00
CA MET A 455 25.70 30.10 41.77
C MET A 455 26.03 31.58 41.56
N ARG A 456 25.94 32.07 40.33
CA ARG A 456 26.14 33.51 40.03
C ARG A 456 25.07 34.38 40.68
N ALA A 457 23.82 33.93 40.73
CA ALA A 457 22.73 34.64 41.40
C ALA A 457 22.98 34.74 42.91
N LYS A 458 23.30 33.62 43.57
CA LYS A 458 23.64 33.58 45.01
C LYS A 458 24.83 34.47 45.36
N GLN A 459 25.86 34.50 44.49
CA GLN A 459 27.03 35.34 44.70
C GLN A 459 26.71 36.84 44.55
N LYS A 460 25.82 37.22 43.62
CA LYS A 460 25.32 38.61 43.50
C LYS A 460 24.51 39.02 44.72
N GLU A 461 23.65 38.13 45.22
CA GLU A 461 22.85 38.38 46.42
C GLU A 461 23.71 38.56 47.67
N GLN A 462 24.70 37.69 47.90
CA GLN A 462 25.65 37.85 49.00
C GLN A 462 26.43 39.17 48.92
N LYS A 463 26.89 39.56 47.72
CA LYS A 463 27.57 40.86 47.52
C LYS A 463 26.64 42.04 47.83
N ALA A 464 25.36 41.95 47.45
CA ALA A 464 24.38 42.98 47.78
C ALA A 464 24.13 43.06 49.30
N LEU A 465 24.04 41.91 50.00
CA LEU A 465 23.89 41.86 51.45
C LEU A 465 25.12 42.44 52.18
N GLN A 466 26.33 42.10 51.72
CA GLN A 466 27.58 42.67 52.26
C GLN A 466 27.66 44.18 52.04
N LYS A 467 27.23 44.68 50.87
CA LYS A 467 27.17 46.13 50.60
C LYS A 467 26.16 46.83 51.52
N LYS A 468 24.98 46.25 51.74
CA LYS A 468 23.98 46.76 52.69
C LYS A 468 24.51 46.79 54.13
N ARG A 469 25.22 45.74 54.58
CA ARG A 469 25.87 45.70 55.90
C ARG A 469 26.97 46.76 56.06
N LYS A 470 27.78 47.00 55.02
CA LYS A 470 28.80 48.07 55.05
C LYS A 470 28.17 49.46 55.14
N ILE A 471 27.06 49.71 54.45
CA ILE A 471 26.32 50.98 54.55
C ILE A 471 25.72 51.15 55.95
N ALA A 472 25.16 50.09 56.54
CA ALA A 472 24.61 50.13 57.90
C ALA A 472 25.69 50.35 58.99
N ASN A 473 26.89 49.78 58.83
CA ASN A 473 27.99 49.94 59.79
C ASN A 473 28.85 51.20 59.56
N GLY A 474 28.78 51.82 58.38
CA GLY A 474 29.47 53.08 58.08
C GLY A 474 28.86 54.33 58.75
N GLY A 475 27.71 54.18 59.43
CA GLY A 475 27.05 55.26 60.16
C GLY A 475 27.45 55.41 61.64
N ARG A 476 28.43 54.63 62.15
CA ARG A 476 28.78 54.61 63.58
C ARG A 476 30.30 54.66 63.82
N THR A 477 30.89 55.81 63.48
CA THR A 477 32.16 56.30 64.06
C THR A 477 31.98 57.80 64.29
N VAL A 478 31.47 58.19 65.46
CA VAL A 478 32.26 58.72 66.58
C VAL A 478 33.05 59.98 66.19
N LYS A 479 32.41 61.15 66.31
CA LYS A 479 33.10 62.37 66.77
C LYS A 479 32.69 62.60 68.22
N ARG A 480 33.51 62.06 69.12
CA ARG A 480 33.52 62.37 70.55
C ARG A 480 34.90 62.92 70.85
N ARG A 481 34.94 64.00 71.64
CA ARG A 481 36.10 64.75 72.22
C ARG A 481 36.58 65.95 71.41
N LYS A 482 36.99 67.05 72.03
CA LYS A 482 36.82 67.67 73.37
C LYS A 482 37.73 68.91 73.30
N VAL A 483 37.31 70.03 73.88
CA VAL A 483 38.13 71.04 74.59
C VAL A 483 39.19 71.77 73.77
N GLU A 484 38.95 73.06 73.52
CA GLU A 484 39.51 74.14 74.35
C GLU A 484 38.38 75.06 74.80
#